data_AF-A0A0U3DSZ0-F1
#
_entry.id   AF-A0A0U3DSZ0-F1
#
_cell.length_a   1.000
_cell.length_b   1.000
_cell.length_c   1.000
_cell.angle_alpha   90.00
_cell.angle_beta   90.00
_cell.angle_gamma   90.00
#
_symmetry.space_group_name_H-M   'P 1'
#
loop_
_entity.id
_entity.type
_entity.pdbx_description
1 polymer ?
#
loop_
_entity_poly.entity_id
_entity_poly.type
_entity_poly.pdbx_seq_one_letter_code
_entity_poly.pdbx_strand_id
1 'polypeptide(L)'
;MRAIGNAFKILIILAIGMALLAMLTGGALWQAFSDMPGIHVTVNGQELSFEGSDFFGDSVSALAICVLAGVVICIALPLVLLLSLGLPLLILGLVLGAVLLGALSLGSLLASPVLVMLLLLWLLLRSPKKAAPPSPLARPANPTKAG
;
A
#
# COMPACT_ATOMS: atom_id res chain seq x y z
N MET A 1 9.80 2.83 6.70
CA MET A 1 9.60 1.53 5.97
C MET A 1 8.94 0.42 6.79
N ARG A 2 9.05 0.34 8.13
CA ARG A 2 8.40 -0.74 8.92
C ARG A 2 6.87 -0.69 8.98
N ALA A 3 6.25 0.50 8.91
CA ALA A 3 4.81 0.66 9.02
C ALA A 3 4.01 0.00 7.88
N ILE A 4 4.54 0.02 6.65
CA ILE A 4 3.87 -0.54 5.47
C ILE A 4 3.81 -2.08 5.53
N GLY A 5 4.85 -2.72 6.08
CA GLY A 5 4.90 -4.17 6.25
C GLY A 5 3.92 -4.68 7.31
N ASN A 6 3.64 -3.88 8.34
CA ASN A 6 2.68 -4.24 9.38
C ASN A 6 1.23 -4.11 8.89
N ALA A 7 0.92 -3.08 8.10
CA ALA A 7 -0.40 -2.92 7.49
C ALA A 7 -0.74 -4.09 6.55
N PHE A 8 0.23 -4.53 5.74
CA PHE A 8 0.06 -5.68 4.85
C PHE A 8 -0.20 -6.98 5.61
N LYS A 9 0.52 -7.22 6.72
CA LYS A 9 0.30 -8.39 7.58
C LYS A 9 -1.09 -8.37 8.23
N ILE A 10 -1.56 -7.22 8.70
CA ILE A 10 -2.91 -7.07 9.28
C ILE A 10 -3.98 -7.37 8.24
N LEU A 11 -3.83 -6.85 7.02
CA LEU A 11 -4.77 -7.12 5.92
C LEU A 11 -4.81 -8.61 5.55
N ILE A 12 -3.65 -9.28 5.51
CA ILE A 12 -3.59 -10.73 5.28
C ILE A 12 -4.30 -11.51 6.39
N ILE A 13 -4.05 -11.17 7.64
CA ILE A 13 -4.69 -11.85 8.79
C ILE A 13 -6.20 -11.66 8.75
N LEU A 14 -6.66 -10.45 8.42
CA LEU A 14 -8.09 -10.15 8.29
C LEU A 14 -8.73 -10.92 7.12
N ALA A 15 -8.04 -10.99 5.98
CA ALA A 15 -8.52 -11.75 4.82
C ALA A 15 -8.61 -13.25 5.12
N ILE A 16 -7.60 -13.82 5.77
CA ILE A 16 -7.61 -15.22 6.21
C ILE A 16 -8.73 -15.46 7.25
N GLY A 17 -8.91 -14.53 8.18
CA GLY A 17 -9.98 -14.59 9.17
C GLY A 17 -11.37 -14.57 8.53
N MET A 18 -11.59 -13.69 7.56
CA MET A 18 -12.85 -13.62 6.80
C MET A 18 -13.08 -14.86 5.93
N ALA A 19 -12.02 -15.42 5.33
CA ALA A 19 -12.10 -16.67 4.59
C ALA A 19 -12.50 -17.86 5.49
N LEU A 20 -11.88 -17.98 6.66
CA LEU A 20 -12.24 -18.99 7.66
C LEU A 20 -13.68 -18.82 8.14
N LEU A 21 -14.10 -17.57 8.40
CA LEU A 21 -15.45 -17.28 8.84
C LEU A 21 -16.48 -17.62 7.76
N ALA A 22 -16.17 -17.34 6.49
CA ALA A 22 -17.00 -17.69 5.34
C ALA A 22 -17.10 -19.21 5.12
N MET A 23 -16.01 -19.96 5.34
CA MET A 23 -16.05 -21.42 5.28
C MET A 23 -16.91 -22.01 6.40
N LEU A 24 -16.80 -21.49 7.62
CA LEU A 24 -17.59 -21.93 8.77
C LEU A 24 -19.08 -21.60 8.58
N THR A 25 -19.40 -20.37 8.15
CA THR A 25 -20.78 -19.96 7.92
C THR A 25 -21.38 -20.67 6.70
N GLY A 26 -20.61 -20.87 5.62
CA GLY A 26 -21.04 -21.64 4.46
C GLY A 26 -21.35 -23.10 4.81
N GLY A 27 -20.49 -23.75 5.61
CA GLY A 27 -20.74 -25.11 6.12
C GLY A 27 -21.97 -25.19 7.03
N ALA A 28 -22.15 -24.20 7.92
CA ALA A 28 -23.32 -24.13 8.80
C ALA A 28 -24.62 -23.84 8.03
N LEU A 29 -24.58 -22.96 7.03
CA LEU A 29 -25.73 -22.69 6.16
C LEU A 29 -26.11 -23.94 5.37
N TRP A 30 -25.12 -24.69 4.89
CA TRP A 30 -25.34 -25.93 4.17
C TRP A 30 -26.05 -26.97 5.03
N GLN A 31 -25.62 -27.15 6.29
CA GLN A 31 -26.30 -28.04 7.23
C GLN A 31 -27.73 -27.58 7.56
N ALA A 32 -27.95 -26.27 7.69
CA ALA A 32 -29.28 -25.72 7.91
C ALA A 32 -30.20 -25.88 6.68
N PHE A 33 -29.65 -25.82 5.47
CA PHE A 33 -30.38 -26.06 4.23
C PHE A 33 -30.67 -27.54 3.99
N SER A 34 -29.77 -28.45 4.38
CA SER A 34 -29.99 -29.90 4.24
C SER A 34 -31.08 -30.42 5.17
N ASP A 35 -31.33 -29.76 6.30
CA ASP A 35 -32.39 -30.12 7.25
C ASP A 35 -33.76 -29.48 6.91
N MET A 36 -33.86 -28.67 5.85
CA MET A 36 -35.14 -28.07 5.42
C MET A 36 -35.85 -28.94 4.37
N PRO A 37 -36.98 -29.60 4.71
CA PRO A 37 -37.76 -30.35 3.73
C PRO A 37 -38.48 -29.38 2.77
N GLY A 38 -38.20 -29.50 1.47
CA GLY A 38 -38.95 -28.82 0.40
C GLY A 38 -38.15 -27.93 -0.57
N ILE A 39 -36.82 -27.97 -0.56
CA ILE A 39 -36.01 -27.18 -1.51
C ILE A 39 -35.79 -27.97 -2.80
N HIS A 40 -36.64 -27.72 -3.80
CA HIS A 40 -36.52 -28.27 -5.15
C HIS A 40 -35.73 -27.28 -6.03
N VAL A 41 -34.53 -27.67 -6.46
CA VAL A 41 -33.70 -26.85 -7.38
C VAL A 41 -34.05 -27.25 -8.82
N THR A 42 -34.65 -26.32 -9.57
CA THR A 42 -34.97 -26.51 -10.99
C THR A 42 -33.88 -25.91 -11.87
N VAL A 43 -33.29 -26.72 -12.74
CA VAL A 43 -32.31 -26.26 -13.74
C VAL A 43 -32.85 -26.64 -15.13
N ASN A 44 -33.06 -25.65 -15.99
CA ASN A 44 -33.62 -25.82 -17.34
C ASN A 44 -35.00 -26.52 -17.39
N GLY A 45 -35.88 -26.24 -16.42
CA GLY A 45 -37.24 -26.79 -16.39
C GLY A 45 -37.31 -28.29 -16.07
N GLN A 46 -36.18 -28.94 -15.78
CA GLN A 46 -36.16 -30.23 -15.10
C GLN A 46 -36.09 -29.99 -13.60
N GLU A 47 -37.09 -30.51 -12.89
CA GLU A 47 -37.03 -30.70 -11.45
C GLU A 47 -35.97 -31.76 -11.17
N LEU A 48 -34.84 -31.33 -10.60
CA LEU A 48 -33.88 -32.25 -10.02
C LEU A 48 -34.47 -32.68 -8.67
N SER A 49 -35.36 -33.66 -8.72
CA SER A 49 -35.78 -34.39 -7.53
C SER A 49 -34.59 -35.23 -7.09
N PHE A 50 -33.93 -34.83 -6.01
CA PHE A 50 -32.86 -35.58 -5.34
C PHE A 50 -33.39 -36.85 -4.64
N GLU A 51 -34.39 -37.51 -5.23
CA GLU A 51 -34.95 -38.75 -4.71
C GLU A 51 -34.32 -39.94 -5.41
N GLY A 52 -33.37 -40.55 -4.69
CA GLY A 52 -33.16 -41.98 -4.76
C GLY A 52 -32.02 -42.47 -5.65
N SER A 53 -30.78 -42.26 -5.21
CA SER A 53 -29.82 -43.35 -4.91
C SER A 53 -28.40 -42.78 -4.82
N ASP A 54 -27.75 -43.02 -3.68
CA ASP A 54 -26.30 -42.99 -3.39
C ASP A 54 -25.91 -42.08 -2.23
N PHE A 55 -26.30 -42.53 -1.03
CA PHE A 55 -25.96 -42.03 0.31
C PHE A 55 -24.46 -41.78 0.61
N PHE A 56 -23.56 -42.00 -0.36
CA PHE A 56 -22.12 -41.74 -0.27
C PHE A 56 -21.59 -40.81 -1.39
N GLY A 57 -22.40 -40.47 -2.40
CA GLY A 57 -22.01 -39.58 -3.51
C GLY A 57 -22.34 -38.11 -3.26
N ASP A 58 -23.42 -37.84 -2.52
CA ASP A 58 -23.99 -36.49 -2.38
C ASP A 58 -23.22 -35.62 -1.38
N SER A 59 -22.66 -36.23 -0.34
CA SER A 59 -21.81 -35.52 0.63
C SER A 59 -20.45 -35.15 0.03
N VAL A 60 -19.93 -35.99 -0.87
CA VAL A 60 -18.63 -35.79 -1.53
C VAL A 60 -18.75 -34.75 -2.64
N SER A 61 -19.83 -34.78 -3.42
CA SER A 61 -20.13 -33.76 -4.43
C SER A 61 -20.42 -32.40 -3.78
N ALA A 62 -21.21 -32.36 -2.71
CA ALA A 62 -21.47 -31.16 -1.93
C ALA A 62 -20.18 -30.59 -1.32
N LEU A 63 -19.33 -31.43 -0.75
CA LEU A 63 -18.04 -31.01 -0.21
C LEU A 63 -17.12 -30.50 -1.31
N ALA A 64 -17.09 -31.14 -2.48
CA ALA A 64 -16.32 -30.67 -3.63
C ALA A 64 -16.80 -29.30 -4.13
N ILE A 65 -18.11 -29.06 -4.16
CA ILE A 65 -18.69 -27.76 -4.53
C ILE A 65 -18.39 -26.71 -3.47
N CYS A 66 -18.49 -27.04 -2.17
CA CYS A 66 -18.13 -26.14 -1.08
C CYS A 66 -16.64 -25.80 -1.08
N VAL A 67 -15.75 -26.77 -1.33
CA VAL A 67 -14.31 -26.54 -1.45
C VAL A 67 -14.02 -25.68 -2.68
N LEU A 68 -14.64 -25.96 -3.82
CA LEU A 68 -14.48 -25.17 -5.03
C LEU A 68 -14.99 -23.73 -4.83
N ALA A 69 -16.18 -23.55 -4.27
CA ALA A 69 -16.74 -22.24 -3.93
C ALA A 69 -15.85 -21.51 -2.93
N GLY A 70 -15.35 -22.20 -1.91
CA GLY A 70 -14.37 -21.68 -0.96
C GLY A 70 -13.09 -21.20 -1.64
N VAL A 71 -12.52 -21.98 -2.55
CA VAL A 71 -11.34 -21.61 -3.34
C VAL A 71 -11.63 -20.40 -4.24
N VAL A 72 -12.76 -20.38 -4.93
CA VAL A 72 -13.15 -19.27 -5.79
C VAL A 72 -13.33 -17.99 -4.97
N ILE A 73 -14.04 -18.05 -3.85
CA ILE A 73 -14.32 -16.88 -3.02
C ILE A 73 -13.07 -16.40 -2.27
N CYS A 74 -12.26 -17.32 -1.72
CA CYS A 74 -11.13 -16.97 -0.86
C CYS A 74 -9.84 -16.67 -1.65
N ILE A 75 -9.70 -17.19 -2.87
CA ILE A 75 -8.48 -17.04 -3.67
C ILE A 75 -8.78 -16.33 -4.98
N ALA A 76 -9.66 -16.88 -5.82
CA ALA A 76 -9.87 -16.33 -7.16
C ALA A 76 -10.47 -14.91 -7.11
N LEU A 77 -11.49 -14.69 -6.28
CA LEU A 77 -12.18 -13.42 -6.15
C LEU A 77 -11.26 -12.28 -5.67
N PRO A 78 -10.47 -12.42 -4.58
CA PRO A 78 -9.54 -11.38 -4.18
C PRO A 78 -8.42 -11.17 -5.20
N LEU A 79 -7.91 -12.23 -5.84
CA LEU A 79 -6.91 -12.07 -6.92
C LEU A 79 -7.48 -11.30 -8.10
N VAL A 80 -8.70 -11.62 -8.54
CA VAL A 80 -9.39 -10.93 -9.62
C VAL A 80 -9.64 -9.47 -9.24
N LEU A 81 -10.09 -9.17 -8.03
CA LEU A 81 -10.24 -7.80 -7.53
C LEU A 81 -8.89 -7.05 -7.48
N LEU A 82 -7.82 -7.70 -7.04
CA LEU A 82 -6.47 -7.12 -7.01
C LEU A 82 -5.92 -6.86 -8.43
N LEU A 83 -6.17 -7.76 -9.37
CA LEU A 83 -5.72 -7.62 -10.75
C LEU A 83 -6.61 -6.67 -11.55
N SER A 84 -7.92 -6.62 -11.30
CA SER A 84 -8.86 -5.80 -12.05
C SER A 84 -8.99 -4.39 -11.51
N LEU A 85 -9.05 -4.20 -10.18
CA LEU A 85 -9.08 -2.87 -9.55
C LEU A 85 -7.68 -2.42 -9.14
N GLY A 86 -6.83 -3.33 -8.65
CA GLY A 86 -5.50 -2.96 -8.18
C GLY A 86 -4.57 -2.56 -9.32
N LEU A 87 -4.63 -3.19 -10.50
CA LEU A 87 -3.83 -2.81 -11.67
C LEU A 87 -4.16 -1.38 -12.18
N PRO A 88 -5.42 -0.98 -12.42
CA PRO A 88 -5.72 0.39 -12.81
C PRO A 88 -5.41 1.39 -11.70
N LEU A 89 -5.61 1.06 -10.42
CA LEU A 89 -5.18 1.92 -9.31
C LEU A 89 -3.65 2.09 -9.29
N LEU A 90 -2.90 1.03 -9.58
CA LEU A 90 -1.44 1.05 -9.64
C LEU A 90 -0.97 1.95 -10.79
N ILE A 91 -1.57 1.82 -11.97
CA ILE A 91 -1.29 2.68 -13.12
C ILE A 91 -1.60 4.13 -12.76
N LEU A 92 -2.76 4.40 -12.16
CA LEU A 92 -3.16 5.74 -11.75
C LEU A 92 -2.19 6.34 -10.72
N GLY A 93 -1.78 5.54 -9.73
CA GLY A 93 -0.80 5.94 -8.73
C GLY A 93 0.58 6.22 -9.33
N LEU A 94 1.02 5.42 -10.31
CA LEU A 94 2.29 5.62 -11.02
C LEU A 94 2.26 6.90 -11.85
N VAL A 95 1.16 7.16 -12.56
CA VAL A 95 0.95 8.41 -13.31
C VAL A 95 0.95 9.61 -12.37
N LEU A 96 0.17 9.58 -11.28
CA LEU A 96 0.17 10.67 -10.29
C LEU A 96 1.55 10.90 -9.69
N GLY A 97 2.25 9.82 -9.32
CA GLY A 97 3.60 9.89 -8.77
C GLY A 97 4.59 10.51 -9.76
N ALA A 98 4.52 10.11 -11.03
CA ALA A 98 5.35 10.67 -12.10
C ALA A 98 5.05 12.16 -12.34
N VAL A 99 3.78 12.56 -12.32
CA VAL A 99 3.36 13.97 -12.44
C VAL A 99 3.89 14.79 -11.27
N LEU A 100 3.75 14.28 -10.04
CA LEU A 100 4.26 14.95 -8.84
C LEU A 100 5.77 15.11 -8.91
N LEU A 101 6.50 14.04 -9.21
CA LEU A 101 7.95 14.05 -9.38
C LEU A 101 8.37 15.03 -10.48
N GLY A 102 7.67 15.04 -11.61
CA GLY A 102 7.91 16.02 -12.68
C GLY A 102 7.72 17.46 -12.20
N ALA A 103 6.61 17.75 -11.54
CA ALA A 103 6.32 19.08 -11.00
C ALA A 103 7.34 19.52 -9.94
N LEU A 104 7.74 18.62 -9.03
CA LEU A 104 8.78 18.85 -8.03
C LEU A 104 10.16 19.05 -8.68
N SER A 105 10.48 18.28 -9.72
CA SER A 105 11.77 18.38 -10.42
C SER A 105 11.87 19.70 -11.19
N LEU A 106 10.83 20.06 -11.96
CA LEU A 106 10.76 21.35 -12.65
C LEU A 106 10.74 22.51 -11.67
N GLY A 107 9.94 22.41 -10.61
CA GLY A 107 9.88 23.40 -9.54
C GLY A 107 11.22 23.59 -8.86
N SER A 108 11.96 22.51 -8.62
CA SER A 108 13.31 22.56 -8.06
C SER A 108 14.32 23.16 -9.04
N LEU A 109 14.26 22.85 -10.34
CA LEU A 109 15.11 23.47 -11.35
C LEU A 109 14.91 24.98 -11.43
N LEU A 110 13.64 25.42 -11.43
CA LEU A 110 13.28 26.85 -11.49
C LEU A 110 13.61 27.58 -10.19
N ALA A 111 13.41 26.93 -9.04
CA ALA A 111 13.70 27.50 -7.73
C ALA A 111 15.19 27.45 -7.37
N SER A 112 15.99 26.57 -7.99
CA SER A 112 17.42 26.39 -7.72
C SER A 112 18.23 27.69 -7.76
N PRO A 113 18.17 28.53 -8.83
CA PRO A 113 18.91 29.78 -8.85
C PRO A 113 18.50 30.75 -7.72
N VAL A 114 17.21 30.76 -7.37
CA VAL A 114 16.69 31.60 -6.28
C VAL A 114 17.16 31.08 -4.92
N LEU A 115 17.12 29.76 -4.69
CA LEU A 115 17.57 29.10 -3.47
C LEU A 115 19.07 29.32 -3.22
N VAL A 116 19.89 29.22 -4.28
CA VAL A 116 21.33 29.50 -4.20
C VAL A 116 21.57 30.97 -3.87
N MET A 117 20.84 31.89 -4.50
CA MET A 117 20.97 33.32 -4.22
C MET A 117 20.55 33.67 -2.79
N LEU A 118 19.45 33.08 -2.30
CA LEU A 118 18.98 33.26 -0.93
C LEU A 118 20.00 32.71 0.08
N LEU A 119 20.60 31.55 -0.22
CA LEU A 119 21.62 30.92 0.60
C LEU A 119 22.91 31.76 0.65
N LEU A 120 23.34 32.33 -0.48
CA LEU A 120 24.46 33.25 -0.54
C LEU A 120 24.18 34.53 0.27
N LEU A 121 23.00 35.12 0.10
CA LEU A 121 22.60 36.32 0.84
C LEU A 121 22.60 36.04 2.34
N TRP A 122 22.01 34.92 2.75
CA TRP A 122 21.99 34.49 4.15
C TRP A 122 23.40 34.25 4.69
N LEU A 123 24.30 33.62 3.91
CA LEU A 123 25.70 33.44 4.30
C LEU A 123 26.45 34.77 4.43
N LEU A 124 26.17 35.74 3.55
CA LEU A 124 26.74 37.09 3.63
C LEU A 124 26.28 37.83 4.89
N LEU A 125 24.98 37.75 5.21
CA LEU A 125 24.40 38.37 6.40
C LEU A 125 24.88 37.69 7.69
N ARG A 126 25.12 36.38 7.65
CA ARG A 126 25.56 35.60 8.82
C ARG A 126 27.07 35.54 8.98
N SER A 127 27.84 35.92 7.97
CA SER A 127 29.29 36.04 8.09
C SER A 127 29.62 37.22 9.01
N PRO A 128 30.16 36.98 10.22
CA PRO A 128 30.71 38.08 11.00
C PRO A 128 31.83 38.70 10.17
N LYS A 129 31.82 40.02 9.97
CA LYS A 129 32.89 40.76 9.29
C LYS A 129 34.24 40.23 9.78
N LYS A 130 34.96 39.50 8.93
CA LYS A 130 36.33 39.11 9.22
C LYS A 130 37.10 40.42 9.31
N ALA A 131 37.49 40.80 10.53
CA ALA A 131 38.31 41.97 10.74
C ALA A 131 39.53 41.86 9.81
N ALA A 132 39.73 42.89 8.99
CA ALA A 132 40.88 42.98 8.11
C ALA A 132 42.16 42.75 8.95
N PRO A 133 43.14 41.97 8.46
CA PRO A 133 44.38 41.77 9.20
C PRO A 133 45.01 43.15 9.50
N PRO A 134 45.53 43.37 10.72
CA PRO A 134 46.11 44.65 11.08
C PRO A 134 47.23 44.99 10.09
N SER A 135 47.11 46.17 9.48
CA SER A 135 48.12 46.72 8.58
C SER A 135 49.48 46.77 9.29
N PRO A 136 50.59 46.31 8.67
CA PRO A 136 51.92 46.29 9.28
C PRO A 136 52.50 47.67 9.65
N LEU A 137 51.78 48.77 9.42
CA LEU A 137 52.26 50.13 9.63
C LEU A 137 52.07 50.65 11.07
N ALA A 138 51.48 49.87 11.97
CA ALA A 138 51.44 50.19 13.40
C ALA A 138 52.64 49.61 14.16
N ARG A 139 53.88 49.88 13.69
CA ARG A 139 55.09 49.64 14.49
C ARG A 139 55.42 50.93 15.24
N PRO A 140 55.28 51.01 16.58
CA PRO A 140 55.73 52.17 17.32
C PRO A 140 57.27 52.26 17.24
N ALA A 141 57.77 53.41 16.79
CA ALA A 141 59.19 53.72 16.79
C ALA A 141 59.67 53.83 18.25
N ASN A 142 60.57 52.95 18.66
CA ASN A 142 61.19 52.96 19.99
C ASN A 142 62.30 54.02 20.01
N PRO A 143 62.23 55.07 20.85
CA PRO A 143 63.35 55.98 21.02
C PRO A 143 64.40 55.34 21.93
N THR A 144 65.46 54.80 21.32
CA THR A 144 66.74 54.55 21.97
C THR A 144 67.27 55.86 22.57
N LYS A 145 67.26 55.97 23.90
CA LYS A 145 68.03 56.96 24.64
C LYS A 145 69.48 56.47 24.70
N ALA A 146 70.34 57.10 23.90
CA ALA A 146 71.79 57.01 24.03
C ALA A 146 72.24 57.67 25.35
N GLY A 147 73.35 57.17 25.90
CA GLY A 147 73.96 57.61 27.15
C GLY A 147 74.67 58.96 27.08
#